data_AF-A0A373C5A9-F1
#
_entry.id   AF-A0A373C5A9-F1
#
_cell.length_a   1.000
_cell.length_b   1.000
_cell.length_c   1.000
_cell.angle_alpha   90.00
_cell.angle_beta   90.00
_cell.angle_gamma   90.00
#
_symmetry.space_group_name_H-M   'P 1'
#
loop_
_entity.id
_entity.type
_entity.pdbx_description
1 polymer ?
#
loop_
_entity_poly.entity_id
_entity_poly.type
_entity_poly.pdbx_seq_one_letter_code
_entity_poly.pdbx_strand_id
1 'polypeptide(L)' 'MEINGKWYYFNPIPDGTKGILYANRRTPDGWFVTEDGNRYGKSR' A
#
# COMPACT_ATOMS: atom_id res chain seq x y z
N MET A 1 5.09 5.29 -0.04
CA MET A 1 5.75 6.27 0.86
C MET A 1 6.23 5.54 2.09
N GLU A 2 7.44 5.85 2.56
CA GLU A 2 7.98 5.32 3.81
C GLU A 2 7.69 6.29 4.95
N ILE A 3 7.13 5.78 6.05
CA ILE A 3 6.86 6.52 7.29
C ILE A 3 7.23 5.59 8.45
N ASN A 4 8.20 5.98 9.28
CA ASN A 4 8.64 5.22 10.46
C ASN A 4 9.06 3.76 10.16
N GLY A 5 9.79 3.54 9.07
CA GLY A 5 10.24 2.22 8.61
C GLY A 5 9.15 1.38 7.93
N LYS A 6 7.96 1.93 7.73
CA LYS A 6 6.82 1.24 7.12
C LYS A 6 6.49 1.80 5.75
N TRP A 7 6.21 0.92 4.80
CA TRP A 7 5.86 1.29 3.43
C TRP A 7 4.35 1.24 3.21
N TYR A 8 3.80 2.39 2.82
CA TYR A 8 2.39 2.60 2.48
C TYR A 8 2.23 2.84 0.98
N TYR A 9 1.18 2.29 0.38
CA TYR A 9 0.87 2.44 -1.04
C TYR A 9 -0.40 3.26 -1.24
N PHE A 10 -0.33 4.33 -2.03
CA PHE A 10 -1.45 5.23 -2.30
C PHE A 10 -1.84 5.16 -3.76
N ASN A 11 -3.13 5.31 -4.09
CA ASN A 11 -3.58 5.27 -5.48
C ASN A 11 -2.97 6.42 -6.30
N PRO A 12 -2.18 6.14 -7.35
CA PRO A 12 -1.68 7.19 -8.23
C PRO A 12 -2.71 7.62 -9.28
N ILE A 13 -3.76 6.83 -9.51
CA ILE A 13 -4.70 6.98 -10.62
C ILE A 13 -5.72 8.09 -10.30
N PRO A 14 -5.92 9.08 -11.20
CA PRO A 14 -6.89 10.16 -11.03
C PRO A 14 -8.33 9.71 -11.35
N ASP A 15 -8.80 8.64 -10.72
CA ASP A 15 -10.14 8.04 -10.93
C ASP A 15 -11.17 8.48 -9.87
N GLY A 16 -10.85 9.51 -9.08
CA GLY A 16 -11.64 9.94 -7.92
C GLY A 16 -11.18 9.32 -6.60
N THR A 17 -10.26 8.34 -6.64
CA THR A 17 -9.66 7.72 -5.43
C THR A 17 -8.15 7.98 -5.31
N LYS A 18 -7.61 8.92 -6.10
CA LYS A 18 -6.20 9.33 -6.04
C LYS A 18 -5.81 9.71 -4.61
N GLY A 19 -4.67 9.19 -4.14
CA GLY A 19 -4.16 9.46 -2.80
C GLY A 19 -4.83 8.65 -1.69
N ILE A 20 -5.84 7.81 -1.98
CA ILE A 20 -6.40 6.88 -1.01
C ILE A 20 -5.38 5.76 -0.74
N LEU A 21 -5.23 5.41 0.54
CA LEU A 21 -4.37 4.32 1.00
C LEU A 21 -4.94 2.97 0.54
N TYR A 22 -4.08 2.14 -0.05
CA TYR A 22 -4.40 0.73 -0.25
C TYR A 22 -4.28 0.03 1.09
N ALA A 23 -5.36 -0.63 1.51
CA ALA A 23 -5.40 -1.49 2.68
C ALA A 23 -6.13 -2.78 2.34
N ASN A 24 -5.70 -3.89 2.95
CA ASN A 24 -6.30 -5.22 2.80
C ASN A 24 -6.49 -5.68 1.34
N ARG A 25 -5.51 -5.41 0.49
CA ARG A 25 -5.56 -5.80 -0.94
C ARG A 25 -4.18 -6.01 -1.54
N ARG A 26 -4.13 -6.63 -2.71
CA ARG A 26 -2.94 -6.60 -3.56
C ARG A 26 -2.83 -5.25 -4.26
N THR A 27 -1.64 -4.67 -4.21
CA THR A 27 -1.23 -3.54 -5.04
C THR A 27 -0.96 -4.03 -6.47
N PRO A 28 -1.06 -3.14 -7.48
CA PRO A 28 -0.81 -3.51 -8.88
C PRO A 28 0.59 -4.08 -9.15
N ASP A 29 1.60 -3.69 -8.36
CA ASP A 29 2.97 -4.20 -8.42
C ASP A 29 3.18 -5.51 -7.63
N GLY A 30 2.09 -6.14 -7.18
CA GLY A 30 2.07 -7.52 -6.68
C GLY A 30 2.24 -7.70 -5.18
N TRP A 31 2.29 -6.61 -4.39
CA TRP A 31 2.45 -6.68 -2.95
C TRP A 31 1.11 -6.76 -2.23
N PHE A 32 1.03 -7.56 -1.17
CA PHE A 32 -0.13 -7.51 -0.28
C PHE A 32 0.12 -6.46 0.80
N VAL A 33 -0.83 -5.53 0.96
CA VAL A 33 -0.86 -4.56 2.05
C VAL A 33 -1.91 -4.98 3.06
N THR A 34 -1.58 -4.89 4.34
CA THR A 34 -2.44 -5.25 5.46
C THR A 34 -3.58 -4.25 5.65
N GLU A 35 -4.48 -4.53 6.59
CA GLU A 35 -5.61 -3.66 6.95
C GLU A 35 -5.16 -2.29 7.47
N ASP A 36 -4.00 -2.21 8.12
CA ASP A 36 -3.36 -0.96 8.54
C ASP A 36 -2.48 -0.33 7.43
N GLY A 37 -2.58 -0.82 6.19
CA GLY A 37 -1.91 -0.29 5.00
C GLY A 37 -0.40 -0.54 4.94
N ASN A 38 0.12 -1.36 5.86
CA ASN A 38 1.53 -1.71 5.93
C ASN A 38 1.88 -2.83 4.96
N ARG A 39 2.98 -2.67 4.25
CA ARG A 39 3.58 -3.77 3.49
C ARG A 39 4.50 -4.58 4.40
N TYR A 40 4.27 -5.89 4.50
CA TYR A 40 5.25 -6.78 5.13
C TYR A 40 6.53 -6.78 4.30
N GLY A 41 7.66 -6.38 4.90
CA GLY A 41 8.97 -6.68 4.35
C GLY A 41 9.11 -8.20 4.28
N LYS A 42 9.45 -8.74 3.09
CA LYS A 42 9.56 -10.18 2.79
C LYS A 42 9.92 -11.01 4.03
N SER A 43 8.93 -11.66 4.63
CA SER A 43 9.18 -12.71 5.62
C SER A 43 9.20 -14.04 4.87
N ARG A 44 10.43 -14.46 4.52
CA ARG A 44 10.85 -15.76 3.95
C ARG A 44 10.27 -16.13 2.58
#